data_AF-A0A7C5QZH6-F1
#
_entry.id   AF-A0A7C5QZH6-F1
#
_cell.length_a   1.000
_cell.length_b   1.000
_cell.length_c   1.000
_cell.angle_alpha   90.00
_cell.angle_beta   90.00
_cell.angle_gamma   90.00
#
_symmetry.space_group_name_H-M   'P 1'
#
loop_
_entity.id
_entity.type
_entity.pdbx_description
1 polymer ?
#
loop_
_entity_poly.entity_id
_entity_poly.type
_entity_poly.pdbx_seq_one_letter_code
_entity_poly.pdbx_strand_id
1 'polypeptide(L)'
;WQEGFRADVGASLIANWGRANRAMLFLGQSYYDGNDNIFALASGLSEDKSDLVGVFELGIGRFRSTTRVRYDEDDSKFRRLDTSFAYSDKRIQTNLRYYKINSATAALTLDPDAPTEEISGAIKLKLFDNWSTRYELFRDIDQGVNRLQKLSLIYQDDCTFIDLYYEKRENNLGLIGNSEGFGIRVSLLTLGDFSPE
;
A
#
# COMPACT_ATOMS: atom_id res chain seq x y z
N TRP A 1 13.27 -14.16 -25.93
CA TRP A 1 12.58 -15.43 -25.63
C TRP A 1 13.55 -16.26 -24.82
N GLN A 2 13.10 -16.92 -23.74
CA GLN A 2 13.92 -17.83 -22.96
C GLN A 2 13.79 -19.24 -23.54
N GLU A 3 14.89 -19.96 -23.69
CA GLU A 3 14.88 -21.36 -24.11
C GLU A 3 14.72 -22.27 -22.89
N GLY A 4 13.61 -22.99 -22.81
CA GLY A 4 13.36 -23.93 -21.73
C GLY A 4 11.88 -24.24 -21.55
N PHE A 5 11.61 -25.17 -20.64
CA PHE A 5 10.27 -25.47 -20.16
C PHE A 5 9.95 -24.57 -18.96
N ARG A 6 8.74 -24.01 -18.96
CA ARG A 6 8.20 -23.28 -17.80
C ARG A 6 6.83 -23.82 -17.44
N ALA A 7 6.63 -24.08 -16.16
CA ALA A 7 5.33 -24.46 -15.60
C ALA A 7 4.99 -23.59 -14.41
N ASP A 8 3.76 -23.10 -14.36
CA ASP A 8 3.25 -22.32 -13.23
C ASP A 8 2.18 -23.15 -12.50
N VAL A 9 2.34 -23.32 -11.19
CA VAL A 9 1.42 -24.10 -10.36
C VAL A 9 0.91 -23.21 -9.22
N GLY A 10 -0.39 -23.27 -8.95
CA GLY A 10 -0.95 -22.53 -7.83
C GLY A 10 -2.31 -23.07 -7.40
N ALA A 11 -2.68 -22.75 -6.17
CA ALA A 11 -3.95 -23.13 -5.57
C ALA A 11 -4.59 -21.92 -4.89
N SER A 12 -5.92 -21.84 -4.95
CA SER A 12 -6.68 -20.84 -4.22
C SER A 12 -7.80 -21.48 -3.40
N LEU A 13 -8.02 -20.92 -2.21
CA LEU A 13 -9.12 -21.25 -1.32
C LEU A 13 -9.94 -19.99 -1.09
N ILE A 14 -11.24 -20.05 -1.38
CA ILE A 14 -12.16 -18.94 -1.17
C ILE A 14 -13.28 -19.41 -0.25
N ALA A 15 -13.51 -18.68 0.83
CA ALA A 15 -14.61 -18.90 1.75
C ALA A 15 -15.49 -17.65 1.82
N ASN A 16 -16.79 -17.81 1.62
CA ASN A 16 -17.78 -16.74 1.77
C ASN A 16 -18.77 -17.13 2.87
N TRP A 17 -19.10 -16.20 3.75
CA TRP A 17 -20.09 -16.46 4.81
C TRP A 17 -20.86 -15.19 5.17
N GLY A 18 -22.11 -15.38 5.61
CA GLY A 18 -23.03 -14.26 5.82
C GLY A 18 -23.23 -13.44 4.54
N ARG A 19 -23.60 -12.17 4.69
CA ARG A 19 -23.86 -11.26 3.56
C ARG A 19 -22.66 -10.43 3.11
N ALA A 20 -21.63 -10.33 3.95
CA ALA A 20 -20.56 -9.34 3.76
C ALA A 20 -19.16 -9.85 4.13
N ASN A 21 -18.99 -11.15 4.35
CA ASN A 21 -17.71 -11.71 4.77
C ASN A 21 -17.13 -12.65 3.71
N ARG A 22 -15.84 -12.51 3.46
CA ARG A 22 -15.08 -13.29 2.50
C ARG A 22 -13.64 -13.43 2.98
N ALA A 23 -13.08 -14.62 2.82
CA ALA A 23 -11.66 -14.86 2.92
C ALA A 23 -11.16 -15.49 1.62
N MET A 24 -9.96 -15.13 1.19
CA MET A 24 -9.27 -15.76 0.08
C MET A 24 -7.82 -16.02 0.47
N LEU A 25 -7.33 -17.21 0.17
CA LEU A 25 -5.92 -17.55 0.24
C LEU A 25 -5.49 -18.04 -1.15
N PHE A 26 -4.36 -17.56 -1.63
CA PHE A 26 -3.70 -18.05 -2.83
C PHE A 26 -2.24 -18.33 -2.53
N LEU A 27 -1.72 -19.42 -3.08
CA LEU A 27 -0.31 -19.78 -3.09
C LEU A 27 0.06 -20.23 -4.51
N GLY A 28 1.22 -19.83 -5.00
CA GLY A 28 1.70 -20.24 -6.31
C GLY A 28 3.21 -20.16 -6.46
N GLN A 29 3.74 -20.91 -7.41
CA GLN A 29 5.15 -20.98 -7.73
C GLN A 29 5.32 -21.33 -9.21
N SER A 30 6.34 -20.75 -9.83
CA SER A 30 6.80 -21.08 -11.17
C SER A 30 8.00 -22.03 -11.09
N TYR A 31 8.08 -22.94 -12.03
CA TYR A 31 9.20 -23.85 -12.24
C TYR A 31 9.75 -23.63 -13.64
N TYR A 32 11.07 -23.66 -13.75
CA TYR A 32 11.80 -23.46 -14.98
C TYR A 32 12.86 -24.55 -15.13
N ASP A 33 12.98 -25.08 -16.33
CA ASP A 33 14.02 -26.04 -16.71
C ASP A 33 14.58 -25.61 -18.07
N GLY A 34 15.76 -24.98 -18.06
CA GLY A 34 16.39 -24.41 -19.23
C GLY A 34 17.79 -23.88 -18.93
N ASN A 35 18.64 -23.76 -19.96
CA ASN A 35 20.06 -23.42 -19.78
C ASN A 35 20.34 -21.93 -19.67
N ASP A 36 19.44 -21.06 -20.12
CA ASP A 36 19.64 -19.61 -20.13
C ASP A 36 18.66 -18.92 -19.18
N ASN A 37 19.15 -18.35 -18.08
CA ASN A 37 18.37 -17.45 -17.25
C ASN A 37 18.65 -15.98 -17.58
N ILE A 38 17.67 -15.30 -18.19
CA ILE A 38 17.78 -13.88 -18.55
C ILE A 38 17.23 -12.95 -17.47
N PHE A 39 16.65 -13.50 -16.40
CA PHE A 39 16.06 -12.71 -15.33
C PHE A 39 17.10 -12.33 -14.29
N ALA A 40 17.04 -11.08 -13.82
CA ALA A 40 17.86 -10.64 -12.70
C ALA A 40 17.52 -11.45 -11.44
N LEU A 41 18.51 -11.77 -10.59
CA LEU A 41 18.31 -12.46 -9.30
C LEU A 41 17.15 -11.87 -8.47
N ALA A 42 17.06 -10.55 -8.42
CA ALA A 42 16.02 -9.84 -7.67
C ALA A 42 14.58 -10.05 -8.21
N SER A 43 14.40 -10.60 -9.42
CA SER A 43 13.10 -10.96 -9.99
C SER A 43 12.46 -12.17 -9.31
N GLY A 44 13.24 -13.04 -8.66
CA GLY A 44 12.77 -14.31 -8.09
C GLY A 44 12.39 -15.33 -9.15
N LEU A 45 12.90 -15.16 -10.37
CA LEU A 45 12.73 -16.07 -11.51
C LEU A 45 14.10 -16.54 -12.05
N SER A 46 15.18 -16.22 -11.34
CA SER A 46 16.57 -16.46 -11.77
C SER A 46 17.03 -17.90 -11.55
N GLU A 47 16.23 -18.70 -10.86
CA GLU A 47 16.53 -20.08 -10.49
C GLU A 47 15.53 -21.03 -11.16
N ASP A 48 15.78 -22.33 -11.06
CA ASP A 48 14.90 -23.38 -11.59
C ASP A 48 13.53 -23.40 -10.90
N LYS A 49 13.45 -22.78 -9.72
CA LYS A 49 12.21 -22.52 -8.99
C LYS A 49 12.11 -21.03 -8.74
N SER A 50 10.91 -20.48 -8.90
CA SER A 50 10.67 -19.11 -8.47
C SER A 50 10.49 -19.03 -6.96
N ASP A 51 10.58 -17.81 -6.44
CA ASP A 51 10.03 -17.51 -5.13
C ASP A 51 8.57 -17.97 -5.02
N LEU A 52 8.21 -18.49 -3.86
CA LEU A 52 6.83 -18.79 -3.51
C LEU A 52 6.06 -17.48 -3.34
N VAL A 53 4.98 -17.31 -4.11
CA VAL A 53 4.09 -16.15 -3.99
C VAL A 53 2.82 -16.53 -3.23
N GLY A 54 2.39 -15.63 -2.35
CA GLY A 54 1.19 -15.84 -1.56
C GLY A 54 0.36 -14.57 -1.41
N VAL A 55 -0.95 -14.72 -1.40
CA VAL A 55 -1.90 -13.64 -1.12
C VAL A 55 -2.96 -14.15 -0.15
N PHE A 56 -3.18 -13.39 0.92
CA PHE A 56 -4.29 -13.58 1.84
C PHE A 56 -5.16 -12.33 1.84
N GLU A 57 -6.45 -12.49 1.62
CA GLU A 57 -7.45 -11.42 1.70
C GLU A 57 -8.51 -11.78 2.72
N LEU A 58 -8.89 -10.80 3.53
CA LEU A 58 -9.93 -10.93 4.53
C LEU A 58 -10.86 -9.72 4.48
N GLY A 59 -12.14 -9.95 4.21
CA GLY A 59 -13.20 -8.98 4.35
C GLY A 59 -14.20 -9.45 5.39
N ILE A 60 -14.44 -8.63 6.41
CA ILE A 60 -15.45 -8.90 7.44
C ILE A 60 -16.26 -7.62 7.66
N GLY A 61 -17.48 -7.58 7.15
CA GLY A 61 -18.34 -6.40 7.20
C GLY A 61 -17.64 -5.17 6.61
N ARG A 62 -17.25 -4.24 7.49
CA ARG A 62 -16.59 -2.96 7.15
C ARG A 62 -15.06 -3.01 7.14
N PHE A 63 -14.49 -4.12 7.60
CA PHE A 63 -13.06 -4.38 7.61
C PHE A 63 -12.64 -5.03 6.30
N ARG A 64 -11.46 -4.63 5.81
CA ARG A 64 -10.74 -5.27 4.73
C ARG A 64 -9.26 -5.37 5.10
N SER A 65 -8.62 -6.48 4.78
CA SER A 65 -7.18 -6.62 4.86
C SER A 65 -6.66 -7.48 3.71
N THR A 66 -5.44 -7.18 3.28
CA THR A 66 -4.75 -7.92 2.23
C THR A 66 -3.29 -8.04 2.62
N THR A 67 -2.78 -9.26 2.66
CA THR A 67 -1.36 -9.55 2.86
C THR A 67 -0.81 -10.23 1.62
N ARG A 68 0.28 -9.72 1.08
CA ARG A 68 1.01 -10.30 -0.05
C ARG A 68 2.41 -10.66 0.41
N VAL A 69 2.85 -11.85 0.05
CA VAL A 69 4.18 -12.34 0.38
C VAL A 69 4.87 -12.88 -0.85
N ARG A 70 6.19 -12.72 -0.88
CA ARG A 70 7.10 -13.40 -1.80
C ARG A 70 8.25 -13.94 -0.97
N TYR A 71 8.39 -15.27 -0.95
CA TYR A 71 9.32 -15.99 -0.10
C TYR A 71 10.27 -16.81 -0.98
N ASP A 72 11.56 -16.61 -0.77
CA ASP A 72 12.62 -17.34 -1.41
C ASP A 72 12.94 -18.57 -0.55
N GLU A 73 12.66 -19.76 -1.10
CA GLU A 73 12.83 -21.02 -0.38
C GLU A 73 14.30 -21.42 -0.25
N ASP A 74 15.12 -21.09 -1.25
CA ASP A 74 16.53 -21.49 -1.32
C ASP A 74 17.37 -20.66 -0.34
N ASP A 75 17.09 -19.35 -0.24
CA ASP A 75 17.72 -18.45 0.74
C ASP A 75 17.00 -18.43 2.11
N SER A 76 15.82 -19.03 2.20
CA SER A 76 14.91 -18.97 3.36
C SER A 76 14.60 -17.53 3.83
N LYS A 77 14.29 -16.64 2.89
CA LYS A 77 14.10 -15.20 3.15
C LYS A 77 12.83 -14.65 2.50
N PHE A 78 12.15 -13.75 3.21
CA PHE A 78 11.11 -12.93 2.60
C PHE A 78 11.72 -11.86 1.69
N ARG A 79 11.39 -11.92 0.40
CA ARG A 79 11.72 -10.87 -0.57
C ARG A 79 10.69 -9.75 -0.53
N ARG A 80 9.44 -10.07 -0.21
CA ARG A 80 8.37 -9.07 0.02
C ARG A 80 7.38 -9.54 1.07
N LEU A 81 6.99 -8.61 1.93
CA LEU A 81 5.84 -8.68 2.82
C LEU A 81 5.10 -7.35 2.68
N ASP A 82 3.82 -7.37 2.30
CA ASP A 82 3.02 -6.17 2.10
C ASP A 82 1.62 -6.41 2.64
N THR A 83 1.31 -5.78 3.77
CA THR A 83 0.03 -5.91 4.45
C THR A 83 -0.70 -4.59 4.46
N SER A 84 -1.92 -4.58 3.93
CA SER A 84 -2.84 -3.47 4.03
C SER A 84 -4.04 -3.82 4.91
N PHE A 85 -4.56 -2.79 5.56
CA PHE A 85 -5.77 -2.82 6.37
C PHE A 85 -6.60 -1.59 6.02
N ALA A 86 -7.91 -1.78 5.93
CA ALA A 86 -8.85 -0.69 5.77
C ALA A 86 -10.11 -0.95 6.59
N TYR A 87 -10.64 0.13 7.16
CA TYR A 87 -11.93 0.15 7.85
C TYR A 87 -12.68 1.41 7.47
N SER A 88 -13.96 1.28 7.17
CA SER A 88 -14.79 2.43 6.80
C SER A 88 -16.21 2.30 7.35
N ASP A 89 -16.61 3.26 8.16
CA ASP A 89 -17.99 3.46 8.58
C ASP A 89 -18.42 4.94 8.50
N LYS A 90 -19.55 5.27 9.11
CA LYS A 90 -20.12 6.63 9.10
C LYS A 90 -19.30 7.66 9.89
N ARG A 91 -18.44 7.23 10.81
CA ARG A 91 -17.66 8.07 11.73
C ARG A 91 -16.15 7.93 11.54
N ILE A 92 -15.67 6.78 11.09
CA ILE A 92 -14.25 6.46 11.01
C ILE A 92 -13.94 5.90 9.63
N GLN A 93 -12.93 6.46 8.99
CA GLN A 93 -12.34 5.92 7.78
C GLN A 93 -10.84 5.81 8.00
N THR A 94 -10.28 4.62 7.80
CA THR A 94 -8.85 4.40 7.98
C THR A 94 -8.31 3.44 6.94
N ASN A 95 -7.08 3.70 6.53
CA ASN A 95 -6.27 2.85 5.69
C ASN A 95 -4.87 2.81 6.32
N LEU A 96 -4.34 1.62 6.54
CA LEU A 96 -3.00 1.38 7.06
C LEU A 96 -2.31 0.39 6.13
N ARG A 97 -1.02 0.57 5.94
CA ARG A 97 -0.18 -0.32 5.16
C ARG A 97 1.17 -0.44 5.85
N TYR A 98 1.65 -1.66 5.93
CA TYR A 98 3.04 -1.96 6.24
C TYR A 98 3.60 -2.75 5.09
N TYR A 99 4.79 -2.38 4.64
CA TYR A 99 5.52 -3.24 3.71
C TYR A 99 7.00 -3.32 4.08
N LYS A 100 7.59 -4.45 3.72
CA LYS A 100 9.01 -4.72 3.74
C LYS A 100 9.40 -5.42 2.44
N ILE A 101 10.40 -4.89 1.76
CA ILE A 101 10.95 -5.42 0.52
C ILE A 101 12.45 -5.58 0.74
N ASN A 102 13.06 -6.68 0.32
CA ASN A 102 14.50 -6.81 0.46
C ASN A 102 15.23 -5.86 -0.50
N SER A 103 16.43 -5.42 -0.11
CA SER A 103 17.22 -4.43 -0.86
C SER A 103 17.45 -4.76 -2.33
N ALA A 104 17.72 -6.03 -2.66
CA ALA A 104 17.91 -6.44 -4.06
C ALA A 104 16.64 -6.24 -4.91
N THR A 105 15.45 -6.52 -4.36
CA THR A 105 14.17 -6.27 -5.04
C THR A 105 13.80 -4.80 -5.00
N ALA A 106 14.16 -4.07 -3.94
CA ALA A 106 14.00 -2.62 -3.88
C ALA A 106 14.85 -1.90 -4.94
N ALA A 107 16.05 -2.40 -5.26
CA ALA A 107 16.90 -1.88 -6.32
C ALA A 107 16.31 -2.03 -7.73
N LEU A 108 15.28 -2.87 -7.91
CA LEU A 108 14.51 -2.96 -9.16
C LEU A 108 13.33 -1.97 -9.21
N THR A 109 13.08 -1.21 -8.14
CA THR A 109 11.98 -0.23 -8.11
C THR A 109 12.39 1.06 -8.83
N LEU A 110 11.41 1.77 -9.37
CA LEU A 110 11.62 3.01 -10.13
C LEU A 110 11.96 4.21 -9.24
N ASP A 111 11.87 4.06 -7.92
CA ASP A 111 12.11 5.12 -6.93
C ASP A 111 13.27 4.69 -6.01
N PRO A 112 14.52 5.13 -6.28
CA PRO A 112 15.68 4.78 -5.46
C PRO A 112 15.61 5.35 -4.05
N ASP A 113 14.74 6.34 -3.81
CA ASP A 113 14.52 6.98 -2.51
C ASP A 113 13.30 6.38 -1.77
N ALA A 114 12.66 5.36 -2.34
CA ALA A 114 11.60 4.62 -1.66
C ALA A 114 12.20 3.77 -0.53
N PRO A 115 11.66 3.86 0.69
CA PRO A 115 12.12 3.06 1.82
C PRO A 115 11.89 1.57 1.54
N THR A 116 12.78 0.72 2.05
CA THR A 116 12.62 -0.72 1.90
C THR A 116 11.66 -1.30 2.92
N GLU A 117 11.48 -0.60 4.05
CA GLU A 117 10.50 -0.89 5.07
C GLU A 117 9.74 0.38 5.49
N GLU A 118 8.41 0.38 5.31
CA GLU A 118 7.56 1.55 5.61
C GLU A 118 6.28 1.13 6.33
N ILE A 119 5.84 1.97 7.26
CA ILE A 119 4.45 2.00 7.70
C ILE A 119 3.81 3.31 7.24
N SER A 120 2.67 3.22 6.56
CA SER A 120 1.95 4.39 6.07
C SER A 120 0.45 4.23 6.20
N GLY A 121 -0.26 5.34 6.29
CA GLY A 121 -1.70 5.31 6.40
C GLY A 121 -2.31 6.60 6.89
N ALA A 122 -3.63 6.56 7.00
CA ALA A 122 -4.41 7.68 7.50
C ALA A 122 -5.63 7.22 8.30
N ILE A 123 -6.09 8.11 9.18
CA ILE A 123 -7.31 7.97 9.97
C ILE A 123 -8.09 9.27 9.83
N LYS A 124 -9.33 9.18 9.37
CA LYS A 124 -10.31 10.28 9.33
C LYS A 124 -11.42 9.98 10.33
N LEU A 125 -11.70 10.94 11.20
CA LEU A 125 -12.75 10.87 12.21
C LEU A 125 -13.77 11.98 11.95
N LYS A 126 -15.06 11.62 11.83
CA LYS A 126 -16.17 12.59 11.82
C LYS A 126 -16.37 13.07 13.26
N LEU A 127 -16.24 14.38 13.46
CA LEU A 127 -16.39 15.01 14.77
C LEU A 127 -17.88 15.29 15.04
N PHE A 128 -18.50 16.03 14.13
CA PHE A 128 -19.91 16.40 14.12
C PHE A 128 -20.33 16.70 12.68
N ASP A 129 -21.49 17.31 12.45
CA ASP A 129 -22.00 17.53 11.09
C ASP A 129 -21.03 18.35 10.26
N ASN A 130 -20.77 17.88 9.04
CA ASN A 130 -19.83 18.43 8.05
C ASN A 130 -18.36 18.52 8.49
N TRP A 131 -18.04 18.35 9.78
CA TRP A 131 -16.68 18.46 10.31
C TRP A 131 -16.01 17.10 10.53
N SER A 132 -14.78 16.98 10.06
CA SER A 132 -13.92 15.82 10.28
C SER A 132 -12.49 16.25 10.60
N THR A 133 -11.74 15.43 11.31
CA THR A 133 -10.28 15.54 11.36
C THR A 133 -9.66 14.37 10.62
N ARG A 134 -8.48 14.57 10.02
CA ARG A 134 -7.70 13.51 9.38
C ARG A 134 -6.25 13.62 9.83
N TYR A 135 -5.67 12.50 10.21
CA TYR A 135 -4.23 12.36 10.42
C TYR A 135 -3.67 11.38 9.40
N GLU A 136 -2.52 11.70 8.82
CA GLU A 136 -1.81 10.90 7.83
C GLU A 136 -0.33 10.82 8.18
N LEU A 137 0.24 9.63 8.04
CA LEU A 137 1.62 9.32 8.40
C LEU A 137 2.25 8.43 7.33
N PHE A 138 3.47 8.77 6.93
CA PHE A 138 4.37 7.89 6.19
C PHE A 138 5.68 7.85 6.96
N ARG A 139 6.04 6.67 7.46
CA ARG A 139 7.23 6.48 8.28
C ARG A 139 8.13 5.43 7.65
N ASP A 140 9.33 5.87 7.34
CA ASP A 140 10.45 5.02 6.97
C ASP A 140 10.96 4.32 8.24
N ILE A 141 10.83 3.00 8.28
CA ILE A 141 11.27 2.20 9.42
C ILE A 141 12.79 2.03 9.41
N ASP A 142 13.41 1.95 8.23
CA ASP A 142 14.84 1.77 8.06
C ASP A 142 15.63 2.99 8.55
N GLN A 143 15.15 4.19 8.20
CA GLN A 143 15.78 5.46 8.58
C GLN A 143 15.20 6.05 9.88
N GLY A 144 14.07 5.54 10.37
CA GLY A 144 13.42 6.03 11.58
C GLY A 144 12.79 7.42 11.45
N VAL A 145 12.58 7.91 10.22
CA VAL A 145 12.06 9.26 9.91
C VAL A 145 10.59 9.22 9.52
N ASN A 146 9.85 10.27 9.88
CA ASN A 146 8.48 10.43 9.44
C ASN A 146 8.47 11.26 8.14
N ARG A 147 8.59 10.58 7.00
CA ARG A 147 8.62 11.18 5.66
C ARG A 147 7.49 12.18 5.41
N LEU A 148 6.30 11.86 5.92
CA LEU A 148 5.13 12.75 5.90
C LEU A 148 4.35 12.62 7.21
N GLN A 149 3.98 13.76 7.78
CA GLN A 149 2.95 13.86 8.80
C GLN A 149 2.00 14.97 8.40
N LYS A 150 0.70 14.68 8.39
CA LYS A 150 -0.32 15.68 8.06
C LYS A 150 -1.49 15.59 9.01
N LEU A 151 -1.81 16.70 9.66
CA LEU A 151 -3.00 16.87 10.48
C LEU A 151 -3.94 17.85 9.79
N SER A 152 -5.17 17.42 9.52
CA SER A 152 -6.21 18.19 8.85
C SER A 152 -7.43 18.39 9.74
N LEU A 153 -8.02 19.58 9.66
CA LEU A 153 -9.39 19.88 10.04
C LEU A 153 -10.18 20.19 8.76
N ILE A 154 -11.21 19.39 8.52
CA ILE A 154 -11.95 19.34 7.26
C ILE A 154 -13.40 19.73 7.54
N TYR A 155 -13.89 20.72 6.81
CA TYR A 155 -15.31 21.03 6.67
C TYR A 155 -15.77 20.62 5.26
N GLN A 156 -16.86 19.89 5.17
CA GLN A 156 -17.45 19.50 3.91
C GLN A 156 -18.98 19.49 4.00
N ASP A 157 -19.61 20.33 3.20
CA ASP A 157 -21.06 20.30 2.93
C ASP A 157 -21.33 19.88 1.48
N ASP A 158 -22.56 20.11 1.00
CA ASP A 158 -23.01 19.71 -0.33
C ASP A 158 -22.29 20.48 -1.46
N CYS A 159 -21.81 21.70 -1.18
CA CYS A 159 -21.26 22.61 -2.20
C CYS A 159 -19.79 22.95 -1.96
N THR A 160 -19.29 22.78 -0.74
CA THR A 160 -18.02 23.35 -0.28
C THR A 160 -17.19 22.33 0.44
N PHE A 161 -15.91 22.29 0.09
CA PHE A 161 -14.88 21.54 0.79
C PHE A 161 -13.78 22.49 1.25
N ILE A 162 -13.47 22.49 2.54
CA ILE A 162 -12.38 23.26 3.15
C ILE A 162 -11.52 22.31 3.98
N ASP A 163 -10.22 22.32 3.75
CA ASP A 163 -9.23 21.53 4.49
C ASP A 163 -8.12 22.47 4.98
N LEU A 164 -8.13 22.72 6.28
CA LEU A 164 -7.07 23.42 7.00
C LEU A 164 -6.11 22.35 7.50
N TYR A 165 -4.84 22.43 7.13
CA TYR A 165 -3.88 21.39 7.49
C TYR A 165 -2.54 21.94 7.93
N TYR A 166 -1.91 21.22 8.85
CA TYR A 166 -0.48 21.31 9.14
C TYR A 166 0.20 20.09 8.53
N GLU A 167 1.24 20.32 7.75
CA GLU A 167 2.01 19.26 7.11
C GLU A 167 3.49 19.43 7.45
N LYS A 168 4.15 18.31 7.77
CA LYS A 168 5.59 18.21 7.94
C LYS A 168 6.10 17.10 7.02
N ARG A 169 7.12 17.41 6.23
CA ARG A 169 7.87 16.46 5.42
C ARG A 169 9.30 16.41 5.88
N GLU A 170 9.78 15.21 6.11
CA GLU A 170 11.17 14.94 6.43
C GLU A 170 11.78 14.11 5.31
N ASN A 171 12.95 14.52 4.85
CA ASN A 171 13.72 13.79 3.86
C ASN A 171 15.15 13.72 4.38
N ASN A 172 15.74 12.53 4.41
CA ASN A 172 17.14 12.38 4.80
C ASN A 172 18.09 12.73 3.63
N LEU A 173 17.61 13.55 2.69
CA LEU A 173 18.28 13.94 1.46
C LEU A 173 18.93 15.29 1.70
N GLY A 174 20.20 15.33 2.11
CA GLY A 174 20.84 16.54 2.63
C GLY A 174 20.78 17.82 1.76
N LEU A 175 20.47 17.72 0.46
CA LEU A 175 20.32 18.86 -0.46
C LEU A 175 18.88 19.44 -0.51
N ILE A 176 17.86 18.63 -0.20
CA ILE A 176 16.47 19.06 -0.12
C ILE A 176 16.12 19.01 1.36
N GLY A 177 16.05 20.17 2.02
CA GLY A 177 15.75 20.21 3.45
C GLY A 177 14.32 19.76 3.80
N ASN A 178 14.10 19.50 5.08
CA ASN A 178 12.78 19.28 5.66
C ASN A 178 11.86 20.49 5.35
N SER A 179 10.56 20.24 5.21
CA SER A 179 9.56 21.30 5.07
C SER A 179 8.44 21.14 6.08
N GLU A 180 7.95 22.26 6.61
CA GLU A 180 6.77 22.27 7.46
C GLU A 180 5.95 23.54 7.20
N GLY A 181 4.64 23.44 7.35
CA GLY A 181 3.79 24.60 7.18
C GLY A 181 2.30 24.32 7.34
N PHE A 182 1.56 25.43 7.43
CA PHE A 182 0.12 25.42 7.38
C PHE A 182 -0.34 25.67 5.94
N GLY A 183 -1.40 24.97 5.54
CA GLY A 183 -2.04 25.15 4.26
C GLY A 183 -3.57 25.17 4.39
N ILE A 184 -4.19 25.79 3.39
CA ILE A 184 -5.63 25.76 3.18
C ILE A 184 -5.90 25.24 1.79
N ARG A 185 -6.82 24.28 1.68
CA ARG A 185 -7.39 23.84 0.41
C ARG A 185 -8.88 24.12 0.43
N VAL A 186 -9.34 24.86 -0.57
CA VAL A 186 -10.78 25.13 -0.79
C VAL A 186 -11.17 24.52 -2.14
N SER A 187 -12.32 23.86 -2.19
CA SER A 187 -12.89 23.34 -3.44
C SER A 187 -14.40 23.56 -3.44
N LEU A 188 -14.93 24.07 -4.56
CA LEU A 188 -16.35 24.27 -4.78
C LEU A 188 -16.86 23.08 -5.59
N LEU A 189 -17.66 22.23 -4.97
CA LEU A 189 -18.04 20.91 -5.49
C LEU A 189 -19.11 20.98 -6.59
N THR A 190 -19.82 22.10 -6.69
CA THR A 190 -20.96 22.29 -7.62
C THR A 190 -20.66 23.23 -8.79
N LEU A 191 -19.46 23.83 -8.86
CA LEU A 191 -19.07 24.62 -10.02
C LEU A 191 -18.66 23.70 -11.18
N GLY A 192 -19.60 23.46 -12.10
CA GLY A 192 -19.44 22.59 -13.25
C GLY A 192 -20.65 21.70 -13.54
N ASP A 193 -21.62 21.62 -12.62
CA ASP A 193 -22.89 20.95 -12.84
C ASP A 193 -23.83 21.88 -13.64
N PHE A 194 -23.61 21.92 -14.95
CA PHE A 194 -24.53 22.56 -15.89
C PHE A 194 -25.43 21.48 -16.50
N SER A 195 -26.45 21.04 -15.78
CA SER A 195 -27.61 20.42 -16.42
C SER A 195 -28.66 21.51 -16.62
N PRO A 196 -28.97 21.93 -17.86
CA PRO A 196 -30.23 22.59 -18.11
C PRO A 196 -31.34 21.55 -17.90
N GLU A 197 -32.35 21.90 -17.10
CA GLU A 197 -33.65 21.23 -17.15
C GLU A 197 -34.31 21.40 -18.52
#